data_AF-A0A9D8MYI4-F1
#
_entry.id   AF-A0A9D8MYI4-F1
#
_cell.length_a   1.000
_cell.length_b   1.000
_cell.length_c   1.000
_cell.angle_alpha   90.00
_cell.angle_beta   90.00
_cell.angle_gamma   90.00
#
_symmetry.space_group_name_H-M   'P 1'
#
loop_
_entity.id
_entity.type
_entity.pdbx_description
1 polymer ?
#
loop_
_entity_poly.entity_id
_entity_poly.type
_entity_poly.pdbx_seq_one_letter_code
_entity_poly.pdbx_strand_id
1 'polypeptide(L)'
;MKRSIFYFFEKAGANCFLFFIFMMAAFSFSSCEDIEDINQSMVLSGQWRGDFGMYYDYIDGRGRRYSFDCYDSRIEFIPAYPCASYGRGTQVDYYEYGPYEYLYYKFSWSVENGVVYLSYDYDHELDVRISNYSMNNDYFSGIFSGSGNAFRLRKIADYYNWTPYVNIYGYEDRYGWDYDYYYDVPFSRSGGEQLADSIASEGKVLARGRRSSALQQ
;
A
#
# COMPACT_ATOMS: atom_id res chain seq x y z
N MET A 1 3.68 -51.78 57.49
CA MET A 1 3.09 -51.11 56.31
C MET A 1 3.51 -49.64 56.28
N LYS A 2 4.68 -49.37 55.73
CA LYS A 2 5.22 -48.02 55.46
C LYS A 2 5.75 -48.12 54.03
N ARG A 3 5.13 -47.46 53.03
CA ARG A 3 5.77 -47.03 51.76
C ARG A 3 4.83 -46.52 50.64
N SER A 4 3.51 -46.60 50.74
CA SER A 4 2.69 -46.45 49.52
C SER A 4 2.00 -45.10 49.28
N ILE A 5 2.16 -44.08 50.15
CA ILE A 5 1.40 -42.81 50.02
C ILE A 5 2.25 -41.64 49.48
N PHE A 6 3.58 -41.75 49.52
CA PHE A 6 4.46 -40.64 49.12
C PHE A 6 4.74 -40.51 47.62
N TYR A 7 4.34 -41.47 46.78
CA TYR A 7 4.64 -41.45 45.34
C TYR A 7 3.53 -40.88 44.45
N PHE A 8 2.35 -40.55 44.99
CA PHE A 8 1.23 -40.07 44.17
C PHE A 8 1.15 -38.53 44.07
N PHE A 9 1.81 -37.80 44.97
CA PHE A 9 1.80 -36.33 44.96
C PHE A 9 2.93 -35.68 44.15
N GLU A 10 3.92 -36.45 43.71
CA GLU A 10 5.12 -35.91 43.05
C GLU A 10 4.97 -35.77 41.51
N LYS A 11 4.03 -36.50 40.89
CA LYS A 11 3.83 -36.46 39.42
C LYS A 11 2.80 -35.44 38.93
N ALA A 12 1.90 -34.94 39.79
CA ALA A 12 0.86 -33.99 39.38
C ALA A 12 1.36 -32.54 39.32
N GLY A 13 2.38 -32.19 40.12
CA GLY A 13 2.95 -30.83 40.15
C GLY A 13 3.86 -30.52 38.96
N ALA A 14 4.64 -31.50 38.48
CA ALA A 14 5.59 -31.31 37.40
C ALA A 14 4.93 -31.01 36.05
N ASN A 15 3.79 -31.66 35.74
CA ASN A 15 3.06 -31.43 34.49
C ASN A 15 2.31 -30.09 34.48
N CYS A 16 1.82 -29.63 35.63
CA CYS A 16 1.15 -28.32 35.75
C CYS A 16 2.17 -27.18 35.64
N PHE A 17 3.37 -27.36 36.21
CA PHE A 17 4.46 -26.37 36.15
C PHE A 17 5.03 -26.24 34.72
N LEU A 18 5.17 -27.35 34.00
CA LEU A 18 5.57 -27.35 32.58
C LEU A 18 4.53 -26.68 31.67
N PHE A 19 3.23 -26.88 31.93
CA PHE A 19 2.15 -26.18 31.23
C PHE A 19 2.17 -24.67 31.51
N PHE A 20 2.46 -24.26 32.75
CA PHE A 20 2.54 -22.84 33.12
C PHE A 20 3.74 -22.13 32.46
N ILE A 21 4.89 -22.81 32.35
CA ILE A 21 6.07 -22.28 31.64
C ILE A 21 5.81 -22.20 30.13
N PHE A 22 5.17 -23.20 29.52
CA PHE A 22 4.84 -23.18 28.09
C PHE A 22 3.81 -22.09 27.78
N MET A 23 2.86 -21.85 28.68
CA MET A 23 1.87 -20.77 28.56
C MET A 23 2.55 -19.39 28.72
N MET A 24 3.40 -19.18 29.72
CA MET A 24 4.18 -17.93 29.87
C MET A 24 5.14 -17.66 28.71
N ALA A 25 5.75 -18.71 28.15
CA ALA A 25 6.55 -18.58 26.93
C ALA A 25 5.67 -18.16 25.74
N ALA A 26 4.50 -18.76 25.55
CA ALA A 26 3.56 -18.39 24.49
C ALA A 26 3.06 -16.93 24.60
N PHE A 27 2.82 -16.43 25.82
CA PHE A 27 2.47 -15.01 26.02
C PHE A 27 3.62 -14.04 25.72
N SER A 28 4.86 -14.47 25.95
CA SER A 28 6.04 -13.63 25.70
C SER A 28 6.34 -13.48 24.21
N PHE A 29 6.07 -14.52 23.41
CA PHE A 29 6.23 -14.45 21.94
C PHE A 29 5.18 -13.53 21.30
N SER A 30 3.89 -13.66 21.68
CA SER A 30 2.81 -12.82 21.12
C SER A 30 3.01 -11.33 21.41
N SER A 31 3.48 -10.96 22.61
CA SER A 31 3.70 -9.53 22.95
C SER A 31 4.82 -8.87 22.15
N CYS A 32 5.78 -9.64 21.64
CA CYS A 32 6.90 -9.09 20.87
C CYS A 32 6.48 -8.79 19.43
N GLU A 33 5.68 -9.68 18.83
CA GLU A 33 5.10 -9.49 17.49
C GLU A 33 4.19 -8.25 17.47
N ASP A 34 3.31 -8.09 18.46
CA ASP A 34 2.43 -6.91 18.56
C ASP A 34 3.24 -5.59 18.67
N ILE A 35 4.33 -5.57 19.45
CA ILE A 35 5.18 -4.39 19.62
C ILE A 35 5.96 -4.09 18.35
N GLU A 36 6.44 -5.12 17.64
CA GLU A 36 7.15 -4.96 16.38
C GLU A 36 6.23 -4.39 15.29
N ASP A 37 5.02 -4.92 15.16
CA ASP A 37 4.02 -4.44 14.21
C ASP A 37 3.63 -2.98 14.49
N ILE A 38 3.49 -2.59 15.76
CA ILE A 38 3.26 -1.19 16.16
C ILE A 38 4.45 -0.31 15.74
N ASN A 39 5.69 -0.73 16.01
CA ASN A 39 6.85 0.07 15.62
C ASN A 39 6.94 0.25 14.10
N GLN A 40 6.65 -0.82 13.34
CA GLN A 40 6.61 -0.77 11.89
C GLN A 40 5.47 0.12 11.39
N SER A 41 4.28 0.05 11.98
CA SER A 41 3.14 0.91 11.61
C SER A 41 3.43 2.38 11.91
N MET A 42 4.16 2.68 12.98
CA MET A 42 4.58 4.04 13.30
C MET A 42 5.52 4.62 12.25
N VAL A 43 6.46 3.82 11.74
CA VAL A 43 7.33 4.24 10.63
C VAL A 43 6.54 4.35 9.33
N LEU A 44 5.59 3.45 9.06
CA LEU A 44 4.74 3.46 7.85
C LEU A 44 3.80 4.68 7.81
N SER A 45 3.31 5.12 8.96
CA SER A 45 2.34 6.21 9.06
C SER A 45 2.92 7.52 8.51
N GLY A 46 2.18 8.19 7.64
CA GLY A 46 2.67 9.37 6.94
C GLY A 46 2.37 9.34 5.45
N GLN A 47 3.01 10.26 4.73
CA GLN A 47 2.91 10.38 3.29
C GLN A 47 4.20 9.95 2.62
N TRP A 48 4.03 9.23 1.52
CA TRP A 48 5.08 8.60 0.74
C TRP A 48 4.92 8.98 -0.73
N ARG A 49 6.04 9.11 -1.43
CA ARG A 49 6.07 9.42 -2.85
C ARG A 49 7.11 8.57 -3.57
N GLY A 50 6.79 8.07 -4.75
CA GLY A 50 7.77 7.44 -5.62
C GLY A 50 7.12 6.42 -6.54
N ASP A 51 7.86 5.38 -6.86
CA ASP A 51 7.40 4.33 -7.74
C ASP A 51 6.68 3.23 -6.95
N PHE A 52 5.36 3.12 -7.12
CA PHE A 52 4.55 2.02 -6.60
C PHE A 52 4.20 0.96 -7.65
N GLY A 53 4.75 1.12 -8.86
CA GLY A 53 4.60 0.19 -9.96
C GLY A 53 3.25 0.23 -10.65
N MET A 54 2.42 1.25 -10.47
CA MET A 54 1.04 1.22 -10.96
C MET A 54 0.94 1.35 -12.49
N TYR A 55 -0.05 0.70 -13.09
CA TYR A 55 -0.45 0.88 -14.49
C TYR A 55 -1.96 0.77 -14.66
N TYR A 56 -2.50 1.28 -15.77
CA TYR A 56 -3.86 0.96 -16.22
C TYR A 56 -3.92 0.65 -17.71
N ASP A 57 -4.82 -0.27 -18.05
CA ASP A 57 -5.18 -0.61 -19.42
C ASP A 57 -6.49 0.08 -19.80
N TYR A 58 -6.54 0.61 -21.01
CA TYR A 58 -7.68 1.33 -21.56
C TYR A 58 -8.06 0.78 -22.93
N ILE A 59 -9.36 0.74 -23.23
CA ILE A 59 -9.88 0.49 -24.57
C ILE A 59 -10.65 1.70 -25.07
N ASP A 60 -10.33 2.17 -26.27
CA ASP A 60 -11.07 3.25 -26.91
C ASP A 60 -12.37 2.76 -27.57
N GLY A 61 -13.19 3.70 -28.07
CA GLY A 61 -14.45 3.40 -28.77
C GLY A 61 -14.28 2.64 -30.08
N ARG A 62 -13.05 2.57 -30.60
CA ARG A 62 -12.68 1.81 -31.80
C ARG A 62 -12.14 0.42 -31.46
N GLY A 63 -12.10 0.04 -30.18
CA GLY A 63 -11.62 -1.26 -29.71
C GLY A 63 -10.09 -1.39 -29.60
N ARG A 64 -9.33 -0.31 -29.76
CA ARG A 64 -7.86 -0.32 -29.62
C ARG A 64 -7.50 -0.28 -28.13
N ARG A 65 -6.51 -1.09 -27.74
CA ARG A 65 -6.03 -1.22 -26.37
C ARG A 65 -4.73 -0.45 -26.16
N TYR A 66 -4.64 0.23 -25.04
CA TYR A 66 -3.47 1.00 -24.61
C TYR A 66 -3.17 0.66 -23.15
N SER A 67 -1.89 0.73 -22.79
CA SER A 67 -1.43 0.57 -21.41
C SER A 67 -0.61 1.80 -21.03
N PHE A 68 -0.85 2.33 -19.83
CA PHE A 68 -0.21 3.53 -19.34
C PHE A 68 0.41 3.27 -17.97
N ASP A 69 1.72 3.50 -17.87
CA ASP A 69 2.47 3.35 -16.65
C ASP A 69 2.45 4.63 -15.81
N CYS A 70 2.29 4.45 -14.50
CA CYS A 70 2.42 5.53 -13.53
C CYS A 70 3.88 5.96 -13.42
N TYR A 71 4.12 7.27 -13.47
CA TYR A 71 5.46 7.86 -13.28
C TYR A 71 5.69 8.33 -11.83
N ASP A 72 4.65 8.58 -11.05
CA ASP A 72 4.73 9.03 -9.67
C ASP A 72 3.48 8.60 -8.90
N SER A 73 3.66 7.85 -7.81
CA SER A 73 2.60 7.49 -6.87
C SER A 73 2.78 8.25 -5.57
N ARG A 74 1.68 8.75 -5.01
CA ARG A 74 1.63 9.41 -3.71
C ARG A 74 0.67 8.67 -2.81
N ILE A 75 1.16 8.18 -1.68
CA ILE A 75 0.43 7.27 -0.81
C ILE A 75 0.45 7.81 0.60
N GLU A 76 -0.70 7.79 1.26
CA GLU A 76 -0.88 8.26 2.61
C GLU A 76 -1.41 7.14 3.49
N PHE A 77 -0.76 6.95 4.65
CA PHE A 77 -1.16 5.99 5.67
C PHE A 77 -1.56 6.75 6.94
N ILE A 78 -2.86 6.78 7.22
CA ILE A 78 -3.46 7.42 8.39
C ILE A 78 -3.82 6.34 9.41
N PRO A 79 -3.16 6.27 10.57
CA PRO A 79 -3.50 5.30 11.61
C PRO A 79 -4.87 5.62 12.22
N ALA A 80 -5.61 4.60 12.65
CA ALA A 80 -6.95 4.76 13.24
C ALA A 80 -6.92 5.57 14.56
N TYR A 81 -5.82 5.46 15.30
CA TYR A 81 -5.47 6.22 16.50
C TYR A 81 -3.95 6.16 16.71
N PRO A 82 -3.36 6.96 17.64
CA PRO A 82 -1.92 6.93 17.89
C PRO A 82 -1.42 5.52 18.24
N CYS A 83 -0.37 5.06 17.58
CA CYS A 83 0.22 3.73 17.72
C CYS A 83 -0.67 2.56 17.24
N ALA A 84 -1.70 2.82 16.44
CA ALA A 84 -2.46 1.74 15.79
C ALA A 84 -1.60 1.01 14.75
N SER A 85 -1.71 -0.32 14.69
CA SER A 85 -1.15 -1.15 13.62
C SER A 85 -2.03 -1.20 12.37
N TYR A 86 -3.09 -0.39 12.30
CA TYR A 86 -4.04 -0.36 11.20
C TYR A 86 -4.65 1.02 11.01
N GLY A 87 -5.28 1.24 9.85
CA GLY A 87 -5.91 2.51 9.55
C GLY A 87 -6.54 2.61 8.17
N ARG A 88 -6.63 3.85 7.71
CA ARG A 88 -7.11 4.23 6.38
C ARG A 88 -5.98 4.85 5.59
N GLY A 89 -6.05 4.77 4.27
CA GLY A 89 -5.07 5.38 3.41
C GLY A 89 -5.67 5.84 2.09
N THR A 90 -4.90 6.68 1.43
CA THR A 90 -5.23 7.20 0.10
C THR A 90 -4.03 7.01 -0.82
N GLN A 91 -4.29 6.80 -2.10
CA GLN A 91 -3.26 6.70 -3.13
C GLN A 91 -3.66 7.52 -4.34
N VAL A 92 -2.70 8.25 -4.89
CA VAL A 92 -2.81 9.00 -6.13
C VAL A 92 -1.69 8.58 -7.06
N ASP A 93 -2.03 8.07 -8.23
CA ASP A 93 -1.08 7.63 -9.25
C ASP A 93 -1.13 8.58 -10.43
N TYR A 94 -0.02 9.22 -10.76
CA TYR A 94 0.07 10.18 -11.85
C TYR A 94 0.61 9.52 -13.13
N TYR A 95 0.00 9.86 -14.26
CA TYR A 95 0.29 9.29 -15.57
C TYR A 95 0.66 10.40 -16.56
N GLU A 96 1.76 10.21 -17.28
CA GLU A 96 2.23 11.20 -18.26
C GLU A 96 1.34 11.21 -19.51
N TYR A 97 0.76 10.04 -19.83
CA TYR A 97 -0.07 9.80 -20.99
C TYR A 97 -1.38 9.10 -20.60
N GLY A 98 -2.32 9.14 -21.54
CA GLY A 98 -3.63 8.52 -21.40
C GLY A 98 -4.72 9.50 -20.98
N PRO A 99 -5.98 9.03 -21.02
CA PRO A 99 -7.14 9.87 -20.74
C PRO A 99 -7.21 10.40 -19.31
N TYR A 100 -6.52 9.74 -18.36
CA TYR A 100 -6.49 10.16 -16.96
C TYR A 100 -5.08 10.69 -16.61
N GLU A 101 -5.01 11.91 -16.08
CA GLU A 101 -3.76 12.48 -15.55
C GLU A 101 -3.36 11.85 -14.22
N TYR A 102 -4.34 11.47 -13.40
CA TYR A 102 -4.11 10.63 -12.25
C TYR A 102 -5.32 9.74 -11.95
N LEU A 103 -5.08 8.68 -11.17
CA LEU A 103 -6.12 7.85 -10.57
C LEU A 103 -6.03 7.93 -9.05
N TYR A 104 -7.19 8.01 -8.39
CA TYR A 104 -7.28 8.14 -6.94
C TYR A 104 -7.95 6.91 -6.33
N TYR A 105 -7.41 6.46 -5.21
CA TYR A 105 -7.87 5.29 -4.49
C TYR A 105 -7.96 5.54 -3.00
N LYS A 106 -8.91 4.83 -2.37
CA LYS A 106 -9.01 4.68 -0.92
C LYS A 106 -8.80 3.22 -0.55
N PHE A 107 -8.08 3.01 0.53
CA PHE A 107 -7.83 1.68 1.06
C PHE A 107 -7.81 1.67 2.58
N SER A 108 -8.02 0.50 3.14
CA SER A 108 -7.66 0.16 4.51
C SER A 108 -6.29 -0.50 4.53
N TRP A 109 -5.54 -0.29 5.60
CA TRP A 109 -4.23 -0.92 5.79
C TRP A 109 -4.09 -1.52 7.19
N SER A 110 -3.30 -2.58 7.30
CA SER A 110 -2.82 -3.13 8.58
C SER A 110 -1.39 -3.66 8.46
N VAL A 111 -0.69 -3.70 9.59
CA VAL A 111 0.59 -4.39 9.78
C VAL A 111 0.33 -5.53 10.76
N GLU A 112 0.51 -6.76 10.29
CA GLU A 112 0.27 -7.96 11.09
C GLU A 112 1.37 -8.98 10.79
N ASN A 113 2.10 -9.40 11.82
CA ASN A 113 3.22 -10.34 11.75
C ASN A 113 4.29 -9.92 10.72
N GLY A 114 4.67 -8.63 10.70
CA GLY A 114 5.66 -8.08 9.78
C GLY A 114 5.22 -8.02 8.31
N VAL A 115 3.92 -8.14 8.04
CA VAL A 115 3.34 -8.03 6.70
C VAL A 115 2.41 -6.82 6.65
N VAL A 116 2.58 -5.98 5.61
CA VAL A 116 1.65 -4.88 5.33
C VAL A 116 0.55 -5.37 4.40
N TYR A 117 -0.70 -5.19 4.80
CA TYR A 117 -1.89 -5.50 4.02
C TYR A 117 -2.53 -4.21 3.54
N LEU A 118 -2.82 -4.11 2.25
CA LEU A 118 -3.62 -3.03 1.66
C LEU A 118 -4.88 -3.63 1.04
N SER A 119 -6.05 -3.13 1.45
CA SER A 119 -7.34 -3.53 0.87
C SER A 119 -8.10 -2.31 0.37
N TYR A 120 -8.33 -2.25 -0.93
CA TYR A 120 -8.90 -1.12 -1.65
C TYR A 120 -10.43 -1.18 -1.62
N ASP A 121 -11.06 -0.10 -1.17
CA ASP A 121 -12.50 -0.10 -0.84
C ASP A 121 -13.41 -0.35 -2.08
N TYR A 122 -12.95 0.02 -3.28
CA TYR A 122 -13.73 -0.03 -4.52
C TYR A 122 -13.01 -0.75 -5.68
N ASP A 123 -11.80 -1.29 -5.43
CA ASP A 123 -10.97 -1.90 -6.46
C ASP A 123 -10.14 -3.06 -5.88
N HIS A 124 -10.84 -4.13 -5.46
CA HIS A 124 -10.25 -5.27 -4.76
C HIS A 124 -9.20 -6.04 -5.59
N GLU A 125 -9.13 -5.83 -6.90
CA GLU A 125 -8.07 -6.39 -7.75
C GLU A 125 -6.69 -5.79 -7.41
N LEU A 126 -6.67 -4.62 -6.76
CA LEU A 126 -5.46 -3.96 -6.29
C LEU A 126 -5.03 -4.38 -4.87
N ASP A 127 -5.83 -5.19 -4.17
CA ASP A 127 -5.51 -5.68 -2.83
C ASP A 127 -4.15 -6.39 -2.85
N VAL A 128 -3.29 -6.05 -1.90
CA VAL A 128 -1.91 -6.53 -1.91
C VAL A 128 -1.36 -6.75 -0.52
N ARG A 129 -0.45 -7.72 -0.45
CA ARG A 129 0.36 -8.02 0.73
C ARG A 129 1.81 -7.73 0.43
N ILE A 130 2.47 -6.99 1.30
CA ILE A 130 3.89 -6.65 1.17
C ILE A 130 4.63 -7.37 2.28
N SER A 131 5.48 -8.32 1.88
CA SER A 131 6.36 -9.09 2.77
C SER A 131 7.82 -8.84 2.38
N ASN A 132 8.75 -9.04 3.32
CA ASN A 132 10.19 -8.81 3.10
C ASN A 132 10.53 -7.39 2.59
N TYR A 133 9.87 -6.37 3.14
CA TYR A 133 10.18 -4.98 2.85
C TYR A 133 11.31 -4.44 3.72
N SER A 134 11.93 -3.37 3.25
CA SER A 134 12.81 -2.51 4.03
C SER A 134 12.14 -1.15 4.19
N MET A 135 12.00 -0.72 5.44
CA MET A 135 11.35 0.54 5.78
C MET A 135 12.14 1.28 6.85
N ASN A 136 12.31 2.58 6.66
CA ASN A 136 12.86 3.51 7.62
C ASN A 136 12.14 4.86 7.48
N ASN A 137 12.60 5.89 8.21
CA ASN A 137 11.94 7.20 8.17
C ASN A 137 12.05 7.95 6.83
N ASP A 138 12.89 7.49 5.90
CA ASP A 138 13.10 8.15 4.62
C ASP A 138 12.62 7.30 3.44
N TYR A 139 12.67 5.98 3.53
CA TYR A 139 12.40 5.06 2.43
C TYR A 139 11.54 3.88 2.84
N PHE A 140 10.63 3.50 1.95
CA PHE A 140 9.85 2.29 2.03
C PHE A 140 9.96 1.58 0.69
N SER A 141 10.54 0.38 0.70
CA SER A 141 10.77 -0.40 -0.51
C SER A 141 10.57 -1.88 -0.22
N GLY A 142 10.14 -2.63 -1.22
CA GLY A 142 9.87 -4.04 -1.03
C GLY A 142 9.36 -4.67 -2.31
N ILE A 143 8.84 -5.88 -2.16
CA ILE A 143 8.31 -6.68 -3.25
C ILE A 143 6.85 -7.01 -2.93
N PHE A 144 5.97 -6.85 -3.91
CA PHE A 144 4.59 -7.26 -3.79
C PHE A 144 4.48 -8.80 -3.82
N SER A 145 3.80 -9.35 -2.81
CA SER A 145 3.62 -10.80 -2.70
C SER A 145 2.76 -11.30 -3.86
N GLY A 146 3.21 -12.34 -4.56
CA GLY A 146 2.49 -12.97 -5.66
C GLY A 146 2.92 -12.53 -7.07
N SER A 147 3.51 -11.34 -7.23
CA SER A 147 3.97 -10.85 -8.54
C SER A 147 5.49 -10.72 -8.66
N GLY A 148 6.23 -10.55 -7.56
CA GLY A 148 7.68 -10.29 -7.61
C GLY A 148 8.03 -8.85 -8.01
N ASN A 149 7.02 -7.97 -8.01
CA ASN A 149 7.14 -6.59 -8.47
C ASN A 149 7.73 -5.72 -7.36
N ALA A 150 8.78 -4.98 -7.65
CA ALA A 150 9.42 -4.11 -6.68
C ALA A 150 8.78 -2.72 -6.65
N PHE A 151 8.84 -2.06 -5.50
CA PHE A 151 8.49 -0.65 -5.35
C PHE A 151 9.53 0.09 -4.52
N ARG A 152 9.57 1.41 -4.68
CA ARG A 152 10.39 2.29 -3.86
C ARG A 152 9.72 3.64 -3.69
N LEU A 153 9.44 3.96 -2.44
CA LEU A 153 8.85 5.22 -2.01
C LEU A 153 9.81 5.95 -1.07
N ARG A 154 9.72 7.28 -1.09
CA ARG A 154 10.39 8.19 -0.17
C ARG A 154 9.36 8.84 0.74
N LYS A 155 9.62 8.93 2.04
CA LYS A 155 8.75 9.64 2.98
C LYS A 155 8.81 11.14 2.68
N ILE A 156 7.65 11.78 2.58
CA ILE A 156 7.52 13.22 2.35
C ILE A 156 6.90 13.94 3.55
N ALA A 157 6.08 13.26 4.34
CA ALA A 157 5.57 13.76 5.62
C ALA A 157 5.41 12.61 6.61
N ASP A 158 5.65 12.87 7.88
CA ASP A 158 5.45 11.91 8.96
C ASP A 158 4.18 12.26 9.73
N TYR A 159 3.32 11.27 9.98
CA TYR A 159 2.08 11.47 10.73
C TYR A 159 2.33 11.91 12.18
N TYR A 160 3.38 11.40 12.82
CA TYR A 160 3.70 11.69 14.22
C TYR A 160 4.54 12.97 14.39
N ASN A 161 4.83 13.67 13.28
CA ASN A 161 5.44 14.99 13.33
C ASN A 161 4.37 16.08 13.41
N TRP A 162 4.49 16.96 14.41
CA TRP A 162 3.57 18.07 14.68
C TRP A 162 3.75 19.29 13.76
N THR A 163 4.73 19.25 12.84
CA THR A 163 4.86 20.18 11.69
C THR A 163 3.79 19.83 10.67
N PRO A 164 3.13 20.76 9.93
CA PRO A 164 1.84 20.47 9.32
C PRO A 164 1.91 19.27 8.39
N TYR A 165 1.40 18.15 8.90
CA TYR A 165 0.86 17.06 8.12
C TYR A 165 -0.22 17.67 7.22
N VAL A 166 0.14 17.93 5.97
CA VAL A 166 -0.78 18.58 5.03
C VAL A 166 -1.57 17.46 4.35
N ASN A 167 -2.82 17.29 4.75
CA ASN A 167 -3.78 16.44 4.02
C ASN A 167 -4.03 17.10 2.65
N ILE A 168 -3.18 16.77 1.68
CA ILE A 168 -3.29 17.23 0.30
C ILE A 168 -3.88 16.03 -0.44
N TYR A 169 -5.08 16.12 -1.00
CA TYR A 169 -5.42 15.75 -2.38
C TYR A 169 -6.90 16.09 -2.65
N GLY A 170 -7.10 17.02 -3.59
CA GLY A 170 -8.37 17.28 -4.29
C GLY A 170 -8.19 16.96 -5.78
N TYR A 171 -9.28 16.61 -6.45
CA TYR A 171 -9.33 16.05 -7.81
C TYR A 171 -9.28 17.14 -8.91
N GLU A 172 -8.55 16.92 -10.02
CA GLU A 172 -8.65 17.61 -11.32
C GLU A 172 -8.73 16.62 -12.52
N ASP A 173 -9.46 16.94 -13.59
CA ASP A 173 -9.48 16.13 -14.84
C ASP A 173 -8.45 16.67 -15.85
N ARG A 174 -7.87 15.80 -16.70
CA ARG A 174 -6.91 16.21 -17.74
C ARG A 174 -7.63 16.96 -18.87
N TYR A 175 -7.35 18.24 -19.03
CA TYR A 175 -7.93 19.05 -20.10
C TYR A 175 -7.26 18.74 -21.47
N GLY A 176 -8.05 18.28 -22.46
CA GLY A 176 -7.66 18.32 -23.89
C GLY A 176 -6.87 17.13 -24.47
N TRP A 177 -7.12 15.90 -24.02
CA TRP A 177 -6.42 14.72 -24.57
C TRP A 177 -7.02 14.26 -25.92
N ASP A 178 -6.18 14.14 -26.97
CA ASP A 178 -6.54 13.70 -28.33
C ASP A 178 -5.59 12.56 -28.80
N TYR A 179 -6.12 11.55 -29.47
CA TYR A 179 -5.43 10.29 -29.83
C TYR A 179 -4.37 10.46 -30.93
N ASP A 180 -4.41 11.55 -31.69
CA ASP A 180 -3.53 11.76 -32.84
C ASP A 180 -2.15 12.35 -32.46
N TYR A 181 -1.93 12.72 -31.18
CA TYR A 181 -0.72 13.44 -30.71
C TYR A 181 0.44 12.56 -30.19
N TYR A 182 0.40 11.23 -30.38
CA TYR A 182 1.39 10.28 -29.83
C TYR A 182 2.82 10.44 -30.39
N TYR A 183 3.08 11.33 -31.36
CA TYR A 183 4.39 11.41 -32.01
C TYR A 183 5.20 12.70 -31.88
N ASP A 184 4.73 13.80 -31.27
CA ASP A 184 5.57 15.01 -31.24
C ASP A 184 5.44 15.85 -29.94
N VAL A 185 6.51 15.76 -29.12
CA VAL A 185 7.15 16.78 -28.24
C VAL A 185 6.34 17.55 -27.16
N PRO A 186 6.99 18.01 -26.06
CA PRO A 186 6.37 18.29 -24.76
C PRO A 186 5.64 19.64 -24.72
N PHE A 187 4.41 19.65 -24.20
CA PHE A 187 3.59 20.87 -24.15
C PHE A 187 3.82 21.72 -22.89
N SER A 188 4.11 23.00 -23.13
CA SER A 188 4.19 24.08 -22.15
C SER A 188 2.83 24.75 -21.97
N ARG A 189 2.50 25.05 -20.70
CA ARG A 189 1.26 25.64 -20.18
C ARG A 189 0.87 26.98 -20.84
N SER A 190 -0.34 27.06 -21.41
CA SER A 190 -1.18 28.28 -21.43
C SER A 190 -2.63 27.91 -21.78
N GLY A 191 -3.59 28.52 -21.07
CA GLY A 191 -4.99 28.09 -21.03
C GLY A 191 -5.90 28.52 -22.18
N GLY A 192 -7.20 28.24 -21.99
CA GLY A 192 -8.26 28.65 -22.92
C GLY A 192 -9.48 27.73 -22.82
N GLU A 193 -10.63 28.36 -22.63
CA GLU A 193 -11.98 27.86 -22.40
C GLU A 193 -12.54 26.81 -23.39
N GLN A 194 -13.55 26.07 -22.88
CA GLN A 194 -14.68 25.49 -23.62
C GLN A 194 -14.39 24.43 -24.69
N LEU A 195 -14.01 23.21 -24.28
CA LEU A 195 -14.24 21.99 -25.11
C LEU A 195 -14.22 20.67 -24.33
N ALA A 196 -14.64 20.68 -23.05
CA ALA A 196 -14.41 19.57 -22.12
C ALA A 196 -15.46 18.44 -22.12
N ASP A 197 -16.51 18.50 -22.96
CA ASP A 197 -17.70 17.67 -22.75
C ASP A 197 -17.86 16.47 -23.71
N SER A 198 -16.89 16.19 -24.60
CA SER A 198 -17.11 15.18 -25.65
C SER A 198 -16.04 14.10 -25.85
N ILE A 199 -14.90 14.11 -25.15
CA ILE A 199 -13.78 13.20 -25.51
C ILE A 199 -13.55 12.07 -24.49
N ALA A 200 -13.97 12.23 -23.22
CA ALA A 200 -13.92 11.16 -22.23
C ALA A 200 -15.00 10.07 -22.42
N SER A 201 -15.88 10.20 -23.41
CA SER A 201 -17.14 9.45 -23.50
C SER A 201 -17.10 8.13 -24.29
N GLU A 202 -16.02 7.80 -25.03
CA GLU A 202 -16.06 6.65 -25.96
C GLU A 202 -15.26 5.41 -25.52
N GLY A 203 -14.44 5.46 -24.47
CA GLY A 203 -13.67 4.30 -24.03
C GLY A 203 -13.70 4.06 -22.53
N LYS A 204 -13.14 2.93 -22.08
CA LYS A 204 -13.19 2.51 -20.67
C LYS A 204 -11.88 1.90 -20.20
N VAL A 205 -11.60 2.07 -18.90
CA VAL A 205 -10.53 1.32 -18.22
C VAL A 205 -10.92 -0.17 -18.22
N LEU A 206 -10.02 -1.02 -18.70
CA LEU A 206 -10.19 -2.47 -18.75
C LEU A 206 -9.63 -3.16 -17.51
N ALA A 207 -8.46 -2.74 -17.07
CA ALA A 207 -7.73 -3.35 -15.98
C ALA A 207 -6.77 -2.34 -15.36
N ARG A 208 -6.36 -2.60 -14.13
CA ARG A 208 -5.36 -1.84 -13.38
C ARG A 208 -4.51 -2.82 -12.62
N GLY A 209 -3.27 -2.45 -12.34
CA GLY A 209 -2.40 -3.36 -11.61
C GLY A 209 -1.04 -2.77 -11.30
N ARG A 210 -0.11 -3.68 -10.97
CA ARG A 210 1.28 -3.35 -10.68
C ARG A 210 2.19 -4.00 -11.72
N ARG A 211 3.07 -3.21 -12.34
CA ARG A 211 4.01 -3.62 -13.39
C ARG A 211 4.99 -4.66 -12.89
N SER A 212 5.34 -5.60 -13.76
CA SER A 212 6.36 -6.59 -13.45
C SER A 212 7.75 -5.97 -13.48
N SER A 213 8.61 -6.32 -12.50
CA SER A 213 10.02 -5.88 -12.47
C SER A 213 10.85 -6.35 -13.68
N ALA A 214 10.28 -7.16 -14.56
CA ALA A 214 10.91 -7.55 -15.81
C ALA A 214 10.80 -6.40 -16.82
N LEU A 215 11.75 -5.46 -16.78
CA LEU A 215 12.36 -4.74 -17.93
C LEU A 215 13.10 -3.48 -17.45
N GLN A 216 14.25 -3.67 -16.80
CA GLN A 216 15.38 -2.76 -16.90
C GLN A 216 16.66 -3.60 -17.01
N GLN A 217 16.94 -4.10 -18.22
CA GLN A 217 18.26 -4.53 -18.67
C GLN A 217 18.51 -3.91 -20.04
#